data_AF-A0A9X3J008-F1
#
_entry.id   AF-A0A9X3J008-F1
#
_cell.length_a   1.000
_cell.length_b   1.000
_cell.length_c   1.000
_cell.angle_alpha   90.00
_cell.angle_beta   90.00
_cell.angle_gamma   90.00
#
_symmetry.space_group_name_H-M   'P 1'
#
loop_
_entity.id
_entity.type
_entity.pdbx_description
1 polymer ?
#
loop_
_entity_poly.entity_id
_entity_poly.type
_entity_poly.pdbx_seq_one_letter_code
_entity_poly.pdbx_strand_id
1 'polypeptide(L)'
;MTPYREAAERTDVNITKIIKGLGLSEDASEEQILEKIADLKRASDDEEEELDALQRIERGEHEQVAVNDDQTLEVTLLFPLQSGTEKIHALVLRRPKFKHLREMDRHEGDIAKAQALIAAVTNRSMKELNELDEEDLLTLNAGMRFFKRRRRTGAAA
;
A
#
# COMPACT_ATOMS: atom_id res chain seq x y z
N MET A 1 -25.90 -18.47 -44.19
CA MET A 1 -24.94 -18.41 -43.08
C MET A 1 -25.75 -18.23 -41.81
N THR A 2 -25.59 -19.12 -40.84
CA THR A 2 -26.41 -19.14 -39.62
C THR A 2 -25.91 -18.10 -38.61
N PRO A 3 -26.81 -17.40 -37.90
CA PRO A 3 -26.45 -16.35 -36.92
C PRO A 3 -25.57 -16.84 -35.75
N TYR A 4 -25.44 -18.16 -35.60
CA TYR A 4 -24.57 -18.79 -34.61
C TYR A 4 -23.07 -18.67 -34.92
N ARG A 5 -22.67 -18.52 -36.19
CA ARG A 5 -21.25 -18.44 -36.58
C ARG A 5 -20.64 -17.06 -36.26
N GLU A 6 -21.40 -16.00 -36.49
CA GLU A 6 -21.03 -14.63 -36.11
C GLU A 6 -20.99 -14.44 -34.59
N ALA A 7 -21.88 -15.10 -33.85
CA ALA A 7 -21.87 -15.07 -32.38
C ALA A 7 -20.62 -15.76 -31.81
N ALA A 8 -20.25 -16.93 -32.35
CA ALA A 8 -19.04 -17.65 -31.95
C ALA A 8 -17.77 -16.83 -32.22
N GLU A 9 -17.62 -16.28 -33.43
CA GLU A 9 -16.45 -15.46 -33.80
C GLU A 9 -16.33 -14.16 -32.98
N ARG A 10 -17.45 -13.51 -32.63
CA ARG A 10 -17.44 -12.34 -31.73
C ARG A 10 -17.06 -12.70 -30.30
N THR A 11 -17.42 -13.89 -29.84
CA THR A 11 -17.15 -14.35 -28.47
C THR A 11 -15.67 -14.72 -28.34
N ASP A 12 -15.11 -15.41 -29.34
CA ASP A 12 -13.68 -15.74 -29.39
C ASP A 12 -12.80 -14.48 -29.42
N VAL A 13 -13.13 -13.49 -30.26
CA VAL A 13 -12.38 -12.22 -30.31
C VAL A 13 -12.40 -11.46 -28.98
N ASN A 14 -13.49 -11.55 -28.21
CA ASN A 14 -13.57 -10.95 -26.88
C ASN A 14 -12.73 -11.74 -25.86
N ILE A 15 -12.76 -13.06 -25.92
CA ILE A 15 -11.96 -13.93 -25.03
C ILE A 15 -10.47 -13.69 -25.28
N THR A 16 -10.01 -13.64 -26.54
CA THR A 16 -8.60 -13.39 -26.86
C THR A 16 -8.14 -12.01 -26.39
N LYS A 17 -9.00 -10.98 -26.46
CA LYS A 17 -8.70 -9.65 -25.91
C LYS A 17 -8.60 -9.65 -24.39
N ILE A 18 -9.47 -10.41 -23.71
CA ILE A 18 -9.42 -10.57 -22.25
C ILE A 18 -8.13 -11.29 -21.86
N ILE A 19 -7.79 -12.41 -22.50
CA ILE A 19 -6.56 -13.18 -22.24
C ILE A 19 -5.30 -12.32 -22.43
N LYS A 20 -5.23 -11.56 -23.54
CA LYS A 20 -4.13 -10.59 -23.76
C LYS A 20 -4.11 -9.46 -22.74
N GLY A 21 -5.28 -8.96 -22.34
CA GLY A 21 -5.41 -7.95 -21.28
C GLY A 21 -4.94 -8.44 -19.92
N LEU A 22 -5.07 -9.75 -19.65
CA LEU A 22 -4.53 -10.43 -18.47
C LEU A 22 -3.03 -10.73 -18.57
N GLY A 23 -2.39 -10.42 -19.70
CA GLY A 23 -0.96 -10.69 -19.94
C GLY A 23 -0.64 -12.17 -20.20
N LEU A 24 -1.66 -12.98 -20.54
CA LEU A 24 -1.53 -14.41 -20.77
C LEU A 24 -1.37 -14.71 -22.27
N SER A 25 -0.72 -15.84 -22.60
CA SER A 25 -0.65 -16.34 -23.98
C SER A 25 -2.03 -16.80 -24.46
N GLU A 26 -2.26 -16.78 -25.78
CA GLU A 26 -3.50 -17.31 -26.37
C GLU A 26 -3.71 -18.81 -26.08
N ASP A 27 -2.62 -19.52 -25.76
CA ASP A 27 -2.60 -20.94 -25.42
C ASP A 27 -2.75 -21.21 -23.90
N ALA A 28 -3.01 -20.17 -23.10
CA ALA A 28 -3.11 -20.31 -21.65
C ALA A 28 -4.23 -21.28 -21.26
N SER A 29 -3.95 -22.16 -20.31
CA SER A 29 -4.98 -23.08 -19.81
C SER A 29 -6.07 -22.33 -19.06
N GLU A 30 -7.26 -22.91 -19.00
CA GLU A 30 -8.38 -22.35 -18.21
C GLU A 30 -7.98 -22.13 -16.75
N GLU A 31 -7.19 -23.03 -16.17
CA GLU A 31 -6.63 -22.93 -14.83
C GLU A 31 -5.74 -21.68 -14.66
N GLN A 32 -4.86 -21.38 -15.63
CA GLN A 32 -3.99 -20.20 -15.60
C GLN A 32 -4.79 -18.89 -15.71
N ILE A 33 -5.85 -18.89 -16.51
CA ILE A 33 -6.74 -17.73 -16.66
C ILE A 33 -7.49 -17.48 -15.35
N LEU A 34 -8.04 -18.53 -14.73
CA LEU A 34 -8.75 -18.44 -13.46
C LEU A 34 -7.83 -17.99 -12.31
N GLU A 35 -6.60 -18.52 -12.25
CA GLU A 35 -5.58 -18.10 -11.27
C GLU A 35 -5.28 -16.61 -11.43
N LYS A 36 -5.04 -16.14 -12.66
CA LYS A 36 -4.74 -14.72 -12.91
C LYS A 36 -5.90 -13.79 -12.55
N ILE A 37 -7.14 -14.22 -12.81
CA ILE A 37 -8.34 -13.47 -12.41
C ILE A 37 -8.46 -13.42 -10.88
N ALA A 38 -8.18 -14.53 -10.18
CA ALA A 38 -8.20 -14.56 -8.73
C ALA A 38 -7.15 -13.61 -8.13
N ASP A 39 -5.94 -13.59 -8.68
CA ASP A 39 -4.87 -12.68 -8.24
C ASP A 39 -5.23 -11.21 -8.42
N LEU A 40 -5.79 -10.85 -9.58
CA LEU A 40 -6.23 -9.47 -9.84
C LEU A 40 -7.37 -9.05 -8.92
N LYS A 41 -8.26 -9.99 -8.59
CA LYS A 41 -9.37 -9.73 -7.70
C LYS A 41 -8.88 -9.49 -6.26
N ARG A 42 -7.97 -10.32 -5.76
CA ARG A 42 -7.31 -10.09 -4.46
C ARG A 42 -6.62 -8.74 -4.42
N ALA A 43 -5.82 -8.40 -5.42
CA ALA A 43 -5.15 -7.11 -5.49
C ALA A 43 -6.13 -5.92 -5.50
N SER A 44 -7.27 -6.06 -6.17
CA SER A 44 -8.33 -5.03 -6.18
C SER A 44 -9.02 -4.90 -4.83
N ASP A 45 -9.29 -6.02 -4.15
CA ASP A 45 -9.92 -6.03 -2.83
C ASP A 45 -8.96 -5.37 -1.80
N ASP A 46 -7.66 -5.70 -1.85
CA ASP A 46 -6.62 -5.10 -1.03
C ASP A 46 -6.51 -3.57 -1.25
N GLU A 47 -6.57 -3.11 -2.50
CA GLU A 47 -6.57 -1.68 -2.83
C GLU A 47 -7.81 -0.95 -2.29
N GLU A 48 -8.98 -1.60 -2.29
CA GLU A 48 -10.23 -1.03 -1.77
C GLU A 48 -10.18 -0.88 -0.24
N GLU A 49 -9.66 -1.88 0.47
CA GLU A 49 -9.45 -1.81 1.93
C GLU A 49 -8.46 -0.70 2.32
N GLU A 50 -7.34 -0.58 1.59
CA GLU A 50 -6.38 0.51 1.81
C GLU A 50 -7.02 1.90 1.60
N LEU A 51 -7.87 2.04 0.57
CA LEU A 51 -8.57 3.30 0.27
C LEU A 51 -9.60 3.66 1.34
N ASP A 52 -10.32 2.68 1.89
CA ASP A 52 -11.25 2.89 3.00
C ASP A 52 -10.50 3.35 4.26
N ALA A 53 -9.41 2.67 4.62
CA ALA A 53 -8.57 3.05 5.75
C ALA A 53 -8.07 4.50 5.64
N LEU A 54 -7.61 4.91 4.45
CA LEU A 54 -7.18 6.29 4.20
C LEU A 54 -8.30 7.31 4.40
N GLN A 55 -9.52 7.00 3.95
CA GLN A 55 -10.68 7.87 4.15
C GLN A 55 -11.06 7.99 5.62
N ARG A 56 -11.01 6.88 6.37
CA ARG A 56 -11.25 6.87 7.82
C ARG A 56 -10.22 7.71 8.56
N ILE A 57 -8.93 7.63 8.20
CA ILE A 57 -7.88 8.49 8.76
C ILE A 57 -8.18 9.97 8.45
N GLU A 58 -8.56 10.30 7.22
CA GLU A 58 -8.88 11.69 6.84
C GLU A 58 -10.08 12.27 7.60
N ARG A 59 -11.03 11.42 8.01
CA ARG A 59 -12.17 11.80 8.85
C ARG A 59 -11.87 11.74 10.35
N GLY A 60 -10.71 11.22 10.77
CA GLY A 60 -10.38 11.00 12.18
C GLY A 60 -11.15 9.84 12.82
N GLU A 61 -11.65 8.90 12.01
CA GLU A 61 -12.48 7.75 12.41
C GLU A 61 -11.68 6.43 12.45
N HIS A 62 -10.35 6.52 12.35
CA HIS A 62 -9.47 5.35 12.37
C HIS A 62 -9.08 5.01 13.81
N GLU A 63 -9.30 3.77 14.22
CA GLU A 63 -9.17 3.34 15.62
C GLU A 63 -7.74 3.43 16.16
N GLN A 64 -6.76 3.15 15.30
CA GLN A 64 -5.35 3.18 15.67
C GLN A 64 -4.64 4.50 15.34
N VAL A 65 -5.23 5.42 14.57
CA VAL A 65 -4.52 6.57 14.01
C VAL A 65 -5.21 7.88 14.39
N ALA A 66 -4.50 8.73 15.12
CA ALA A 66 -4.92 10.09 15.43
C ALA A 66 -4.12 11.10 14.60
N VAL A 67 -4.81 12.12 14.07
CA VAL A 67 -4.20 13.24 13.34
C VAL A 67 -4.05 14.42 14.30
N ASN A 68 -2.83 14.88 14.54
CA ASN A 68 -2.53 15.99 15.42
C ASN A 68 -2.60 17.35 14.69
N ASP A 69 -2.76 18.43 15.46
CA ASP A 69 -2.82 19.82 14.94
C ASP A 69 -1.57 20.22 14.13
N ASP A 70 -0.41 19.65 14.46
CA ASP A 70 0.85 19.90 13.78
C ASP A 70 1.04 19.05 12.49
N GLN A 71 -0.02 18.37 12.06
CA GLN A 71 -0.02 17.41 10.94
C GLN A 71 0.95 16.25 11.15
N THR A 72 1.21 15.84 12.38
CA THR A 72 1.77 14.51 12.67
C THR A 72 0.63 13.50 12.83
N LEU A 73 0.96 12.23 12.62
CA LEU A 73 0.05 11.13 12.95
C LEU A 73 0.59 10.39 14.16
N GLU A 74 -0.26 10.12 15.13
CA GLU A 74 0.04 9.20 16.22
C GLU A 74 -0.64 7.86 15.92
N VAL A 75 0.16 6.80 15.80
CA VAL A 75 -0.30 5.45 15.52
C VAL A 75 -0.14 4.60 16.77
N THR A 76 -1.24 4.14 17.33
CA THR A 76 -1.26 3.20 18.45
C THR A 76 -0.91 1.82 17.94
N LEU A 77 0.08 1.19 18.57
CA LEU A 77 0.53 -0.16 18.21
C LEU A 77 -0.36 -1.20 18.87
N LEU A 78 -0.66 -2.28 18.16
CA LEU A 78 -1.38 -3.42 18.71
C LEU A 78 -0.56 -4.09 19.81
N PHE A 79 0.75 -4.23 19.59
CA PHE A 79 1.69 -4.76 20.56
C PHE A 79 2.79 -3.72 20.86
N PRO A 80 2.96 -3.31 22.12
CA PRO A 80 3.94 -2.30 22.47
C PRO A 80 5.37 -2.78 22.21
N LEU A 81 6.18 -1.95 21.55
CA LEU A 81 7.61 -2.20 21.36
C LEU A 81 8.36 -2.09 22.67
N GLN A 82 9.44 -2.86 22.83
CA GLN A 82 10.30 -2.75 23.99
C GLN A 82 11.65 -2.12 23.63
N SER A 83 11.92 -0.92 24.14
CA SER A 83 13.23 -0.27 23.99
C SER A 83 13.91 -0.20 25.35
N GLY A 84 14.75 -1.19 25.64
CA GLY A 84 15.38 -1.33 26.96
C GLY A 84 14.34 -1.60 28.05
N THR A 85 14.17 -0.64 28.97
CA THR A 85 13.17 -0.70 30.05
C THR A 85 11.86 -0.01 29.71
N GLU A 86 11.78 0.69 28.58
CA GLU A 86 10.59 1.44 28.19
C GLU A 86 9.70 0.61 27.26
N LYS A 87 8.38 0.76 27.45
CA LYS A 87 7.37 0.23 26.53
C LYS A 87 6.82 1.37 25.70
N ILE A 88 6.88 1.23 24.38
CA ILE A 88 6.40 2.22 23.42
C ILE A 88 5.06 1.72 22.90
N HIS A 89 3.99 2.40 23.26
CA HIS A 89 2.62 2.04 22.87
C HIS A 89 2.15 2.71 21.58
N ALA A 90 2.84 3.77 21.15
CA ALA A 90 2.48 4.52 19.95
C ALA A 90 3.73 5.05 19.24
N LEU A 91 3.62 5.17 17.92
CA LEU A 91 4.61 5.79 17.04
C LEU A 91 4.06 7.09 16.46
N VAL A 92 4.85 8.15 16.57
CA VAL A 92 4.53 9.44 15.94
C VAL A 92 5.17 9.48 14.56
N LEU A 93 4.35 9.37 13.52
CA LEU A 93 4.76 9.55 12.13
C LEU A 93 4.82 11.04 11.81
N ARG A 94 6.01 11.50 11.39
CA ARG A 94 6.19 12.83 10.83
C ARG A 94 6.04 12.80 9.32
N ARG A 95 5.60 13.92 8.76
CA ARG A 95 5.53 14.07 7.31
C ARG A 95 6.87 13.72 6.62
N PRO A 96 6.86 12.82 5.62
CA PRO A 96 8.05 12.45 4.87
C PRO A 96 8.67 13.65 4.16
N LYS A 97 10.00 13.73 4.22
CA LYS A 97 10.80 14.73 3.51
C LYS A 97 11.67 14.01 2.48
N PHE A 98 12.16 14.76 1.49
CA PHE A 98 13.01 14.20 0.43
C PHE A 98 14.25 13.46 0.97
N LYS A 99 14.80 13.92 2.10
CA LYS A 99 15.92 13.25 2.77
C LYS A 99 15.57 11.83 3.25
N HIS A 100 14.31 11.57 3.65
CA HIS A 100 13.85 10.24 4.07
C HIS A 100 13.64 9.32 2.87
N LEU A 101 13.12 9.85 1.76
CA LEU A 101 12.96 9.08 0.52
C LEU A 101 14.31 8.64 -0.05
N ARG A 102 15.32 9.51 0.00
CA ARG A 102 16.71 9.14 -0.34
C ARG A 102 17.29 8.04 0.55
N GLU A 103 16.82 7.95 1.80
CA GLU A 103 17.28 6.93 2.75
C GLU A 103 16.62 5.59 2.44
N MET A 104 15.31 5.60 2.17
CA MET A 104 14.57 4.45 1.65
C MET A 104 15.22 3.86 0.38
N ASP A 105 15.60 4.70 -0.58
CA ASP A 105 16.21 4.25 -1.84
C ASP A 105 17.57 3.54 -1.67
N ARG A 106 18.19 3.62 -0.48
CA ARG A 106 19.42 2.87 -0.16
C ARG A 106 19.16 1.40 0.15
N HIS A 107 17.91 1.04 0.43
CA HIS A 107 17.52 -0.31 0.79
C HIS A 107 16.91 -1.05 -0.41
N GLU A 108 17.21 -2.34 -0.52
CA GLU A 108 16.65 -3.23 -1.53
C GLU A 108 15.48 -4.04 -0.96
N GLY A 109 14.46 -4.27 -1.79
CA GLY A 109 13.21 -4.93 -1.38
C GLY A 109 12.18 -3.98 -0.77
N ASP A 110 10.90 -4.24 -1.05
CA ASP A 110 9.82 -3.32 -0.71
C ASP A 110 9.56 -3.24 0.80
N ILE A 111 9.71 -4.36 1.52
CA ILE A 111 9.59 -4.41 2.98
C ILE A 111 10.70 -3.58 3.65
N ALA A 112 11.96 -3.77 3.23
CA ALA A 112 13.09 -3.04 3.80
C ALA A 112 13.00 -1.53 3.52
N LYS A 113 12.50 -1.15 2.33
CA LYS A 113 12.20 0.24 1.98
C LYS A 113 11.12 0.82 2.88
N ALA A 114 10.01 0.12 3.08
CA ALA A 114 8.93 0.56 3.96
C ALA A 114 9.43 0.76 5.39
N GLN A 115 10.16 -0.22 5.94
CA GLN A 115 10.75 -0.14 7.28
C GLN A 115 11.74 1.03 7.41
N ALA A 116 12.62 1.24 6.43
CA ALA A 116 13.57 2.35 6.45
C ALA A 116 12.87 3.72 6.42
N LEU A 117 11.80 3.82 5.63
CA LEU A 117 11.00 5.03 5.57
C LEU A 117 10.31 5.30 6.91
N ILE A 118 9.68 4.28 7.52
CA ILE A 118 9.05 4.34 8.85
C ILE A 118 10.08 4.76 9.92
N ALA A 119 11.27 4.15 9.93
CA ALA A 119 12.37 4.50 10.83
C ALA A 119 12.73 5.98 10.71
N ALA A 120 12.88 6.48 9.48
CA ALA A 120 13.27 7.85 9.21
C ALA A 120 12.20 8.87 9.66
N VAL A 121 10.91 8.55 9.54
CA VAL A 121 9.84 9.49 9.93
C VAL A 121 9.47 9.44 11.41
N THR A 122 9.64 8.28 12.06
CA THR A 122 9.40 8.10 13.50
C THR A 122 10.65 8.39 14.34
N ASN A 123 11.82 8.51 13.70
CA ASN A 123 13.12 8.64 14.35
C ASN A 123 13.42 7.44 15.28
N ARG A 124 13.10 6.24 14.80
CA ARG A 124 13.33 4.95 15.48
C ARG A 124 14.43 4.16 14.78
N SER A 125 15.03 3.22 15.51
CA SER A 125 16.04 2.33 14.95
C SER A 125 15.39 1.14 14.22
N MET A 126 16.05 0.63 13.18
CA MET A 126 15.59 -0.59 12.48
C MET A 126 15.47 -1.80 13.42
N LYS A 127 16.30 -1.85 14.47
CA LYS A 127 16.26 -2.93 15.46
C LYS A 127 14.93 -2.94 16.22
N GLU A 128 14.43 -1.77 16.62
CA GLU A 128 13.14 -1.65 17.31
C GLU A 128 11.99 -2.00 16.36
N LEU A 129 12.06 -1.59 15.09
CA LEU A 129 10.99 -1.84 14.12
C LEU A 129 10.87 -3.30 13.66
N ASN A 130 11.90 -4.12 13.89
CA ASN A 130 11.82 -5.56 13.60
C ASN A 130 10.87 -6.31 14.53
N GLU A 131 10.41 -5.68 15.62
CA GLU A 131 9.44 -6.26 16.54
C GLU A 131 7.99 -5.92 16.14
N LEU A 132 7.79 -5.09 15.11
CA LEU A 132 6.45 -4.81 14.59
C LEU A 132 5.89 -6.03 13.87
N ASP A 133 4.58 -6.25 14.03
CA ASP A 133 3.86 -7.25 13.27
C ASP A 133 3.43 -6.70 11.89
N GLU A 134 2.81 -7.57 11.11
CA GLU A 134 2.33 -7.25 9.77
C GLU A 134 1.20 -6.20 9.81
N GLU A 135 0.32 -6.25 10.80
CA GLU A 135 -0.84 -5.36 10.91
C GLU A 135 -0.43 -3.92 11.29
N ASP A 136 0.50 -3.77 12.22
CA ASP A 136 1.13 -2.50 12.58
C ASP A 136 1.86 -1.90 11.36
N LEU A 137 2.60 -2.71 10.60
CA LEU A 137 3.29 -2.26 9.39
C LEU A 137 2.34 -1.77 8.31
N LEU A 138 1.21 -2.47 8.10
CA LEU A 138 0.16 -2.04 7.17
C LEU A 138 -0.46 -0.71 7.60
N THR A 139 -0.84 -0.57 8.87
CA THR A 139 -1.41 0.67 9.42
C THR A 139 -0.43 1.84 9.31
N LEU A 140 0.84 1.63 9.62
CA LEU A 140 1.89 2.65 9.48
C LEU A 140 2.08 3.07 8.01
N ASN A 141 2.01 2.11 7.07
CA ASN A 141 2.11 2.40 5.65
C ASN A 141 0.90 3.19 5.13
N ALA A 142 -0.31 2.85 5.57
CA ALA A 142 -1.52 3.64 5.29
C ALA A 142 -1.39 5.07 5.83
N GLY A 143 -0.94 5.24 7.08
CA GLY A 143 -0.66 6.54 7.67
C GLY A 143 0.39 7.34 6.87
N MET A 144 1.37 6.67 6.27
CA MET A 144 2.37 7.34 5.44
C MET A 144 1.81 7.89 4.13
N ARG A 145 0.83 7.20 3.54
CA ARG A 145 0.13 7.65 2.33
C ARG A 145 -0.87 8.78 2.60
N PHE A 146 -1.32 8.94 3.84
CA PHE A 146 -2.14 10.09 4.26
C PHE A 146 -1.43 11.44 4.02
N PHE A 147 -0.10 11.47 4.10
CA PHE A 147 0.66 12.68 3.79
C PHE A 147 0.55 13.06 2.31
N LYS A 148 -0.40 13.93 1.98
CA LYS A 148 -0.62 14.42 0.61
C LYS A 148 0.69 14.90 -0.03
N ARG A 149 0.96 14.47 -1.27
CA ARG A 149 2.06 15.00 -2.10
C ARG A 149 1.94 16.52 -2.14
N ARG A 150 3.03 17.23 -1.83
CA ARG A 150 3.06 18.69 -1.98
C ARG A 150 2.75 19.02 -3.44
N ARG A 151 1.75 19.86 -3.70
CA ARG A 151 1.67 20.56 -4.99
C ARG A 151 3.00 21.28 -5.17
N ARG A 152 3.65 21.08 -6.31
CA ARG A 152 4.88 21.76 -6.67
C ARG A 152 4.53 23.25 -6.78
N THR A 153 4.72 24.02 -5.71
CA THR A 153 4.72 25.49 -5.79
C THR A 153 6.04 25.86 -6.44
N GLY A 154 6.12 25.67 -7.75
CA GLY A 154 7.14 26.31 -8.55
C GLY A 154 6.87 27.80 -8.49
N ALA A 155 7.74 28.54 -7.81
CA ALA A 155 7.94 29.93 -8.12
C ALA A 155 8.41 29.98 -9.57
N ALA A 156 7.53 30.38 -10.48
CA ALA A 156 7.95 30.93 -11.75
C ALA A 156 8.66 32.25 -11.40
N ALA A 157 9.99 32.22 -11.46
CA ALA A 157 10.85 33.39 -11.51
C ALA A 157 11.60 33.35 -12.84
#